data_AF-A0A7V2XAR0-F1
#
_entry.id   AF-A0A7V2XAR0-F1
#
_cell.length_a   1.000
_cell.length_b   1.000
_cell.length_c   1.000
_cell.angle_alpha   90.00
_cell.angle_beta   90.00
_cell.angle_gamma   90.00
#
_symmetry.space_group_name_H-M   'P 1'
#
loop_
_entity.id
_entity.type
_entity.pdbx_description
1 polymer ?
#
loop_
_entity_poly.entity_id
_entity_poly.type
_entity_poly.pdbx_seq_one_letter_code
_entity_poly.pdbx_strand_id
1 'polypeptide(L)'
;MPSTKDLVNEALGGSVRALAKLITLVENEMPEALEALRQLYPRTGKAYVIGITGPPGSGKSTLTDKITKELRKKDYTVGIIAVDPTSPFTGGALLGDRLRMQDITSDEGVFVRSMATRGTLGGLSKATADTIKILDAFG
;
A
#
# COMPACT_ATOMS: atom_id res chain seq x y z
N MET A 1 20.32 -5.40 -12.40
CA MET A 1 19.25 -5.17 -11.40
C MET A 1 19.14 -6.43 -10.55
N PRO A 2 18.82 -6.35 -9.24
CA PRO A 2 18.57 -7.56 -8.44
C PRO A 2 17.47 -8.39 -9.10
N SER A 3 17.55 -9.72 -8.98
CA SER A 3 16.51 -10.57 -9.57
C SER A 3 15.18 -10.38 -8.84
N THR A 4 14.06 -10.70 -9.49
CA THR A 4 12.73 -10.66 -8.85
C THR A 4 12.70 -11.48 -7.55
N LYS A 5 13.41 -12.61 -7.53
CA LYS A 5 13.54 -13.48 -6.37
C LYS A 5 14.29 -12.81 -5.22
N ASP A 6 15.40 -12.13 -5.51
CA ASP A 6 16.14 -11.40 -4.49
C ASP A 6 15.29 -10.27 -3.89
N LEU A 7 14.56 -9.55 -4.75
CA LEU A 7 13.67 -8.48 -4.32
C LEU A 7 12.54 -8.99 -3.42
N VAL A 8 11.94 -10.13 -3.75
CA VAL A 8 10.93 -10.80 -2.90
C VAL A 8 11.54 -11.22 -1.56
N ASN A 9 12.70 -11.85 -1.57
CA ASN A 9 13.37 -12.30 -0.34
C ASN A 9 13.76 -11.13 0.57
N GLU A 10 14.28 -10.04 0.01
CA GLU A 10 14.58 -8.82 0.75
C GLU A 10 13.32 -8.24 1.39
N ALA A 11 12.21 -8.18 0.66
CA ALA A 11 10.93 -7.70 1.21
C ALA A 11 10.43 -8.60 2.34
N LEU A 12 10.44 -9.92 2.16
CA LEU A 12 10.08 -10.88 3.22
C LEU A 12 11.02 -10.84 4.43
N GLY A 13 12.23 -10.31 4.25
CA GLY A 13 13.19 -10.00 5.33
C GLY A 13 12.96 -8.64 6.02
N GLY A 14 11.88 -7.92 5.70
CA GLY A 14 11.54 -6.64 6.30
C GLY A 14 12.07 -5.39 5.57
N SER A 15 12.65 -5.55 4.36
CA SER A 15 13.15 -4.40 3.60
C SER A 15 12.02 -3.54 3.03
N VAL A 16 11.74 -2.41 3.68
CA VAL A 16 10.78 -1.38 3.21
C VAL A 16 11.14 -0.87 1.81
N ARG A 17 12.44 -0.81 1.49
CA ARG A 17 12.90 -0.42 0.14
C ARG A 17 12.52 -1.45 -0.91
N ALA A 18 12.66 -2.74 -0.60
CA ALA A 18 12.28 -3.81 -1.51
C ALA A 18 10.75 -3.84 -1.69
N LEU A 19 10.00 -3.69 -0.58
CA LEU A 19 8.54 -3.52 -0.60
C LEU A 19 8.11 -2.39 -1.54
N ALA A 20 8.66 -1.18 -1.41
CA ALA A 20 8.31 -0.05 -2.25
C ALA A 20 8.60 -0.30 -3.75
N LYS A 21 9.65 -1.05 -4.07
CA LYS A 21 9.97 -1.45 -5.45
C LYS A 21 8.98 -2.48 -5.99
N LEU A 22 8.59 -3.48 -5.20
CA LEU A 22 7.57 -4.46 -5.59
C LEU A 22 6.23 -3.78 -5.93
N ILE A 23 5.81 -2.85 -5.07
CA ILE A 23 4.62 -2.02 -5.33
C ILE A 23 4.79 -1.22 -6.61
N THR A 24 5.98 -0.66 -6.86
CA THR A 24 6.25 0.08 -8.10
C THR A 24 6.18 -0.80 -9.35
N LEU A 25 6.61 -2.07 -9.28
CA LEU A 25 6.46 -3.02 -10.40
C LEU A 25 4.99 -3.28 -10.72
N VAL A 26 4.18 -3.51 -9.67
CA VAL A 26 2.72 -3.72 -9.79
C VAL A 26 2.03 -2.48 -10.32
N GLU A 27 2.38 -1.31 -9.79
CA GLU A 27 1.85 -0.05 -10.29
C GLU A 27 2.18 0.09 -11.76
N ASN A 28 3.42 -0.04 -12.20
CA ASN A 28 3.79 0.19 -13.61
C ASN A 28 3.47 -0.98 -14.55
N GLU A 29 2.71 -1.99 -14.10
CA GLU A 29 2.34 -3.17 -14.90
C GLU A 29 3.57 -3.87 -15.52
N MET A 30 4.69 -3.85 -14.80
CA MET A 30 5.93 -4.46 -15.24
C MET A 30 5.78 -5.99 -15.33
N PRO A 31 6.35 -6.67 -16.34
CA PRO A 31 6.27 -8.13 -16.47
C PRO A 31 6.72 -8.90 -15.22
N GLU A 32 7.71 -8.37 -14.50
CA GLU A 32 8.26 -8.94 -13.28
C GLU A 32 7.26 -8.95 -12.11
N ALA A 33 6.21 -8.12 -12.16
CA ALA A 33 5.20 -8.03 -11.11
C ALA A 33 4.44 -9.35 -10.92
N LEU A 34 4.13 -10.05 -12.02
CA LEU A 34 3.40 -11.32 -11.97
C LEU A 34 4.21 -12.40 -11.25
N GLU A 35 5.51 -12.49 -11.57
CA GLU A 35 6.40 -13.47 -10.95
C GLU A 35 6.60 -13.15 -9.45
N ALA A 36 6.76 -11.87 -9.10
CA ALA A 36 6.83 -11.46 -7.70
C ALA A 36 5.56 -11.84 -6.92
N LEU A 37 4.38 -11.53 -7.45
CA LEU A 37 3.10 -11.89 -6.83
C LEU A 37 2.95 -13.40 -6.66
N ARG A 38 3.38 -14.20 -7.63
CA ARG A 38 3.34 -15.66 -7.56
C ARG A 38 4.19 -16.20 -6.40
N GLN A 39 5.37 -15.62 -6.18
CA GLN A 39 6.25 -16.00 -5.07
C GLN A 39 5.72 -15.54 -3.70
N LEU A 40 5.05 -14.39 -3.65
CA LEU A 40 4.45 -13.86 -2.42
C LEU A 40 3.14 -14.55 -2.04
N TYR A 41 2.38 -15.07 -3.01
CA TYR A 41 1.04 -15.64 -2.81
C TYR A 41 0.94 -16.66 -1.64
N PRO A 42 1.88 -17.61 -1.46
CA PRO A 42 1.84 -18.56 -0.34
C PRO A 42 1.97 -17.92 1.06
N ARG A 43 2.33 -16.64 1.15
CA ARG A 43 2.49 -15.90 2.40
C ARG A 43 1.32 -14.97 2.73
N THR A 44 0.33 -14.88 1.82
CA THR A 44 -0.87 -14.05 1.96
C THR A 44 -1.99 -14.76 2.74
N GLY A 45 -3.09 -14.05 2.99
CA GLY A 45 -4.30 -14.51 3.69
C GLY A 45 -4.27 -14.29 5.20
N LYS A 46 -3.35 -13.47 5.72
CA LYS A 46 -3.14 -13.30 7.17
C LYS A 46 -3.58 -11.92 7.66
N ALA A 47 -3.45 -10.90 6.82
CA ALA A 47 -3.84 -9.54 7.15
C ALA A 47 -5.36 -9.37 7.19
N TYR A 48 -5.82 -8.56 8.15
CA TYR A 48 -7.19 -8.08 8.17
C TYR A 48 -7.32 -6.81 7.33
N VAL A 49 -8.15 -6.84 6.28
CA VAL A 49 -8.27 -5.75 5.30
C VAL A 49 -9.52 -4.93 5.56
N ILE A 50 -9.36 -3.62 5.81
CA ILE A 50 -10.44 -2.68 6.09
C ILE A 50 -10.51 -1.65 4.96
N GLY A 51 -11.66 -1.57 4.28
CA GLY A 51 -11.94 -0.48 3.34
C GLY A 51 -12.62 0.70 4.04
N ILE A 52 -12.07 1.91 3.89
CA ILE A 52 -12.66 3.14 4.42
C ILE A 52 -13.03 4.05 3.25
N THR A 53 -14.31 4.40 3.13
CA THR A 53 -14.85 5.25 2.05
C THR A 53 -15.81 6.29 2.61
N GLY A 54 -16.12 7.31 1.81
CA GLY A 54 -16.95 8.45 2.22
C GLY A 54 -16.59 9.74 1.48
N PRO A 55 -17.48 10.75 1.48
CA PRO A 55 -17.28 11.99 0.73
C PRO A 55 -16.05 12.78 1.21
N PRO A 56 -15.53 13.73 0.43
CA PRO A 56 -14.50 14.67 0.90
C PRO A 56 -14.94 15.36 2.19
N GLY A 57 -14.05 15.52 3.16
CA GLY A 57 -14.36 16.18 4.44
C GLY A 57 -15.09 15.33 5.50
N SER A 58 -15.50 14.10 5.18
CA SER A 58 -16.18 13.18 6.15
C SER A 58 -15.30 12.69 7.31
N GLY A 59 -14.03 13.06 7.36
CA GLY A 59 -13.11 12.65 8.43
C GLY A 59 -12.44 11.29 8.23
N LYS A 60 -12.46 10.70 7.02
CA LYS A 60 -11.79 9.41 6.70
C LYS A 60 -10.34 9.35 7.21
N SER A 61 -9.51 10.32 6.84
CA SER A 61 -8.10 10.35 7.23
C SER A 61 -7.93 10.47 8.75
N THR A 62 -8.82 11.19 9.44
CA THR A 62 -8.84 11.27 10.92
C THR A 62 -9.22 9.94 11.55
N LEU A 63 -10.18 9.22 10.98
CA LEU A 63 -10.56 7.88 11.45
C LEU A 63 -9.43 6.88 11.24
N THR A 64 -8.82 6.88 10.05
CA THR A 64 -7.64 6.06 9.73
C THR A 64 -6.51 6.31 10.72
N ASP A 65 -6.14 7.58 10.96
CA ASP A 65 -5.12 7.95 11.93
C ASP A 65 -5.39 7.40 13.33
N LYS A 66 -6.61 7.58 13.84
CA LYS A 66 -7.00 7.09 15.17
C LYS A 66 -6.99 5.57 15.25
N ILE A 67 -7.53 4.87 14.27
CA ILE A 67 -7.54 3.40 14.24
C ILE A 67 -6.10 2.87 14.18
N THR A 68 -5.25 3.45 13.33
CA THR A 68 -3.84 3.08 13.24
C THR A 68 -3.15 3.23 14.60
N LYS A 69 -3.31 4.38 15.28
CA LYS A 69 -2.73 4.58 16.61
C LYS A 69 -3.19 3.54 17.63
N GLU A 70 -4.47 3.17 17.63
CA GLU A 70 -4.99 2.13 18.52
C GLU A 70 -4.48 0.71 18.19
N LEU A 71 -4.29 0.39 16.90
CA LEU A 71 -3.69 -0.88 16.48
C LEU A 71 -2.20 -0.95 16.84
N ARG A 72 -1.47 0.16 16.67
CA ARG A 72 -0.06 0.27 17.04
C ARG A 72 0.18 0.11 18.54
N LYS A 73 -0.72 0.63 19.39
CA LYS A 73 -0.70 0.37 20.85
C LYS A 73 -0.83 -1.11 21.23
N LYS A 74 -1.29 -1.95 20.32
CA LYS A 74 -1.45 -3.40 20.48
C LYS A 74 -0.40 -4.18 19.69
N ASP A 75 0.68 -3.52 19.28
CA ASP A 75 1.82 -4.08 18.54
C ASP A 75 1.50 -4.66 17.15
N TYR A 76 0.33 -4.34 16.56
CA TYR A 76 0.02 -4.73 15.17
C TYR A 76 0.78 -3.86 14.17
N THR A 77 1.35 -4.46 13.13
CA THR A 77 1.82 -3.73 11.93
C THR A 77 0.62 -3.21 11.12
N VAL A 78 0.78 -2.06 10.46
CA VAL A 78 -0.31 -1.43 9.70
C VAL A 78 0.18 -0.95 8.34
N GLY A 79 -0.38 -1.55 7.28
CA GLY A 79 -0.25 -1.04 5.90
C GLY A 79 -1.43 -0.15 5.53
N ILE A 80 -1.15 1.06 5.02
CA ILE A 80 -2.16 2.02 4.56
C ILE A 80 -1.97 2.26 3.07
N ILE A 81 -3.01 1.97 2.29
CA ILE A 81 -3.08 2.33 0.87
C ILE A 81 -4.08 3.47 0.72
N ALA A 82 -3.58 4.68 0.53
CA ALA A 82 -4.41 5.84 0.22
C ALA A 82 -4.69 5.85 -1.29
N VAL A 83 -5.95 5.68 -1.68
CA VAL A 83 -6.35 5.69 -3.09
C VAL A 83 -7.00 7.02 -3.42
N ASP A 84 -6.32 7.81 -4.24
CA ASP A 84 -6.76 9.13 -4.67
C ASP A 84 -7.09 9.14 -6.17
N PRO A 85 -7.99 10.02 -6.64
CA PRO A 85 -8.20 10.23 -8.07
C PRO A 85 -6.87 10.53 -8.79
N THR A 86 -6.76 10.04 -10.02
CA THR A 86 -5.59 10.31 -10.87
C THR A 86 -5.37 11.81 -11.06
N SER A 87 -4.17 12.30 -10.75
CA SER A 87 -3.75 13.65 -11.09
C SER A 87 -3.77 13.84 -12.62
N PRO A 88 -4.48 14.85 -13.15
CA PRO A 88 -4.52 15.11 -14.59
C PRO A 88 -3.19 15.60 -15.15
N PHE A 89 -2.25 16.02 -14.29
CA PHE A 89 -0.95 16.56 -14.70
C PHE A 89 0.17 15.52 -14.70
N THR A 90 0.14 14.55 -13.79
CA THR A 90 1.25 13.60 -13.58
C THR A 90 0.85 12.15 -13.74
N GLY A 91 -0.45 11.83 -13.82
CA GLY A 91 -0.94 10.44 -13.85
C GLY A 91 -0.79 9.68 -12.52
N GLY A 92 -0.21 10.31 -11.49
CA GLY A 92 -0.03 9.75 -10.13
C GLY A 92 -1.16 10.13 -9.16
N ALA A 93 -1.03 9.73 -7.90
CA ALA A 93 -1.99 10.06 -6.84
C ALA A 93 -1.86 11.53 -6.41
N LEU A 94 -2.99 12.17 -6.09
CA LEU A 94 -3.00 13.48 -5.41
C LEU A 94 -2.51 13.28 -3.96
N LEU A 95 -1.30 13.70 -3.62
CA LEU A 95 -0.60 13.51 -2.32
C LEU A 95 -1.33 14.01 -1.05
N GLY A 96 -2.57 14.50 -1.17
CA GLY A 96 -3.31 15.19 -0.12
C GLY A 96 -3.54 14.36 1.15
N ASP A 97 -3.77 13.05 1.00
CA ASP A 97 -4.03 12.18 2.15
C ASP A 97 -2.76 11.89 2.96
N ARG A 98 -1.60 11.78 2.30
CA ARG A 98 -0.32 11.54 2.98
C ARG A 98 0.12 12.73 3.84
N LEU A 99 -0.11 13.96 3.39
CA LEU A 99 0.24 15.17 4.14
C LEU A 99 -0.58 15.32 5.44
N ARG A 100 -1.79 14.75 5.49
CA ARG A 100 -2.67 14.81 6.66
C ARG A 100 -2.36 13.73 7.71
N MET A 101 -1.47 12.80 7.41
CA MET A 101 -1.13 11.64 8.25
C MET A 101 0.35 11.64 8.67
N GLN A 102 1.01 12.80 8.70
CA GLN A 102 2.46 12.89 8.97
C GLN A 102 2.88 12.22 10.30
N ASP A 103 2.10 12.38 11.37
CA ASP A 103 2.43 11.84 12.70
C ASP A 103 2.53 10.31 12.73
N ILE A 104 1.73 9.59 11.91
CA ILE A 104 1.79 8.12 11.84
C ILE A 104 2.83 7.62 10.84
N THR A 105 3.27 8.46 9.90
CA THR A 105 4.27 8.04 8.88
C THR A 105 5.67 7.87 9.44
N SER A 106 5.93 8.32 10.67
CA SER A 106 7.21 8.12 11.38
C SER A 106 7.25 6.87 12.26
N ASP A 107 6.14 6.16 12.45
CA ASP A 107 6.12 4.87 13.17
C ASP A 107 6.66 3.76 12.27
N GLU A 108 7.71 3.06 12.70
CA GLU A 108 8.36 2.00 11.92
C GLU A 108 7.43 0.80 11.63
N GLY A 109 6.39 0.60 12.44
CA GLY A 109 5.36 -0.42 12.20
C GLY A 109 4.22 0.03 11.28
N VAL A 110 4.33 1.23 10.69
CA VAL A 110 3.34 1.77 9.75
C VAL A 110 3.98 2.00 8.39
N PHE A 111 3.39 1.40 7.36
CA PHE A 111 3.78 1.65 5.96
C PHE A 111 2.64 2.35 5.21
N VAL A 112 2.94 3.46 4.54
CA VAL A 112 1.94 4.24 3.79
C VAL A 112 2.32 4.35 2.32
N ARG A 113 1.38 3.99 1.44
CA ARG A 113 1.48 4.19 -0.01
C ARG A 113 0.28 4.97 -0.53
N SER A 114 0.54 6.02 -1.30
CA SER A 114 -0.50 6.70 -2.10
C SER A 114 -0.53 6.10 -3.50
N MET A 115 -1.72 5.76 -3.99
CA MET A 115 -1.95 5.13 -5.30
C MET A 115 -3.05 5.86 -6.07
N ALA A 116 -2.92 5.91 -7.39
CA ALA A 116 -3.93 6.50 -8.26
C ALA A 116 -4.97 5.47 -8.70
N THR A 117 -6.20 5.91 -8.94
CA THR A 117 -7.26 5.06 -9.53
C THR A 117 -6.99 4.69 -10.99
N ARG A 118 -6.09 5.40 -11.68
CA ARG A 118 -5.70 5.19 -13.09
C ARG A 118 -6.89 5.13 -14.06
N GLY A 119 -7.92 5.94 -13.79
CA GLY A 119 -9.09 6.03 -14.68
C GLY A 119 -10.06 4.84 -14.60
N THR A 120 -9.89 3.95 -13.62
CA THR A 120 -10.85 2.86 -13.38
C THR A 120 -12.17 3.42 -12.82
N LEU A 121 -13.28 3.05 -13.46
CA LEU A 121 -14.64 3.51 -13.11
C LEU A 121 -15.07 3.13 -11.68
N GLY A 122 -14.48 2.06 -11.11
CA GLY A 122 -14.78 1.58 -9.75
C GLY A 122 -13.97 2.23 -8.63
N GLY A 123 -13.06 3.16 -8.94
CA GLY A 123 -12.26 3.87 -7.93
C GLY A 123 -11.15 3.05 -7.28
N LEU A 124 -10.95 1.78 -7.65
CA LEU A 124 -9.84 0.93 -7.21
C LEU A 124 -9.18 0.29 -8.44
N SER A 125 -7.85 0.38 -8.51
CA SER A 125 -7.08 -0.24 -9.59
C SER A 125 -6.71 -1.68 -9.24
N LYS A 126 -6.41 -2.51 -10.26
CA LYS A 126 -5.82 -3.85 -10.05
C LYS A 126 -4.55 -3.76 -9.19
N ALA A 127 -3.75 -2.71 -9.41
CA ALA A 127 -2.54 -2.45 -8.63
C ALA A 127 -2.82 -2.30 -7.13
N THR A 128 -3.98 -1.74 -6.74
CA THR A 128 -4.39 -1.68 -5.33
C THR A 128 -4.59 -3.08 -4.74
N ALA A 129 -5.32 -3.95 -5.44
CA ALA A 129 -5.55 -5.33 -4.98
C ALA A 129 -4.26 -6.14 -4.88
N ASP A 130 -3.34 -5.96 -5.82
CA ASP A 130 -2.04 -6.63 -5.81
C ASP A 130 -1.11 -6.05 -4.73
N THR A 131 -1.19 -4.74 -4.45
CA THR A 131 -0.47 -4.11 -3.33
C THR A 131 -0.95 -4.62 -1.98
N ILE A 132 -2.24 -4.88 -1.80
CA ILE A 132 -2.78 -5.51 -0.57
C ILE A 132 -2.10 -6.86 -0.33
N LYS A 133 -1.99 -7.70 -1.36
CA LYS A 133 -1.30 -9.01 -1.25
C LYS A 133 0.18 -8.86 -0.91
N ILE A 134 0.86 -7.86 -1.50
CA ILE A 134 2.27 -7.59 -1.19
C ILE A 134 2.43 -7.20 0.29
N LEU A 135 1.58 -6.32 0.81
CA LEU A 135 1.63 -5.88 2.22
C LEU A 135 1.30 -7.02 3.19
N ASP A 136 0.29 -7.83 2.87
CA ASP A 136 -0.08 -9.01 3.66
C ASP A 136 1.07 -10.04 3.73
N ALA A 137 1.74 -10.29 2.60
CA ALA A 137 2.90 -11.17 2.58
C ALA A 137 4.13 -10.58 3.32
N PHE A 138 4.28 -9.25 3.33
CA PHE A 138 5.38 -8.55 3.99
C PHE A 138 5.32 -8.67 5.51
N GLY A 139 4.12 -8.60 6.09
CA GLY A 139 3.87 -8.64 7.53
C GLY A 139 3.49 -7.29 8.11
#